data_AF-A0A8S1ITD2-F1
#
_entry.id   AF-A0A8S1ITD2-F1
#
_cell.length_a   1.000
_cell.length_b   1.000
_cell.length_c   1.000
_cell.angle_alpha   90.00
_cell.angle_beta   90.00
_cell.angle_gamma   90.00
#
_symmetry.space_group_name_H-M   'P 1'
#
loop_
_entity.id
_entity.type
_entity.pdbx_description
1 polymer ?
#
loop_
_entity_poly.entity_id
_entity_poly.type
_entity_poly.pdbx_seq_one_letter_code
_entity_poly.pdbx_strand_id
1 'polypeptide(L)'
;MDTEAAWKYAKPLEMRFLIPDPSKPAEPRKDRPRNPGPTYRSSVGDVPEGHYTVPLSKAHVVRRGSDITLVGWGAQLHVLTKAAQEVSEKDGISCEVIDLRTLLPWDAACVEASVNKTGRLLVSHEAPLTAGFGAEIAARVSARCFSRLEAPPARVCGMDTPFPLVYETLYLPTALRVAEAVRSTVNF
;
A
#
# COMPACT_ATOMS: atom_id res chain seq x y z
N MET A 1 -35.01 -26.70 -40.87
CA MET A 1 -33.60 -27.00 -40.51
C MET A 1 -33.50 -26.81 -39.03
N ASP A 2 -33.35 -27.94 -38.34
CA ASP A 2 -33.63 -28.10 -36.92
C ASP A 2 -32.52 -27.50 -36.05
N THR A 3 -32.90 -26.59 -35.15
CA THR A 3 -32.00 -25.83 -34.27
C THR A 3 -31.51 -26.64 -33.05
N GLU A 4 -31.87 -27.92 -32.92
CA GLU A 4 -31.45 -28.78 -31.81
C GLU A 4 -30.01 -29.33 -31.90
N ALA A 5 -29.36 -29.27 -33.07
CA ALA A 5 -28.08 -29.95 -33.27
C ALA A 5 -26.84 -29.23 -32.66
N ALA A 6 -26.95 -27.94 -32.32
CA ALA A 6 -25.79 -27.15 -31.87
C ALA A 6 -25.45 -27.32 -30.37
N TRP A 7 -26.37 -27.84 -29.55
CA TRP A 7 -26.18 -27.91 -28.09
C TRP A 7 -25.56 -29.23 -27.59
N LYS A 8 -25.49 -30.26 -28.45
CA LYS A 8 -25.04 -31.61 -28.05
C LYS A 8 -23.53 -31.73 -27.79
N TYR A 9 -22.73 -30.73 -28.21
CA TYR A 9 -21.27 -30.73 -28.10
C TYR A 9 -20.69 -29.63 -27.19
N ALA A 10 -21.53 -28.81 -26.56
CA ALA A 10 -21.08 -27.85 -25.55
C ALA A 10 -20.86 -28.61 -24.22
N LYS A 11 -19.66 -29.19 -24.03
CA LYS A 11 -19.23 -29.61 -22.69
C LYS A 11 -19.27 -28.39 -21.78
N PRO A 12 -19.94 -28.43 -20.62
CA PRO A 12 -19.83 -27.36 -19.65
C PRO A 12 -18.38 -27.34 -19.17
N LEU A 13 -17.64 -26.31 -19.55
CA LEU A 13 -16.44 -25.91 -18.84
C LEU A 13 -16.91 -25.44 -17.46
N GLU A 14 -17.02 -26.39 -16.51
CA GLU A 14 -17.07 -26.04 -15.10
C GLU A 14 -15.77 -25.28 -14.77
N MET A 15 -15.81 -23.96 -14.90
CA MET A 15 -14.93 -23.10 -14.12
C MET A 15 -15.40 -23.23 -12.67
N ARG A 16 -14.92 -24.28 -12.01
CA ARG A 16 -14.92 -24.35 -10.54
C ARG A 16 -13.98 -23.25 -10.05
N PHE A 17 -14.49 -22.02 -10.00
CA PHE A 17 -14.04 -21.09 -8.98
C PHE A 17 -14.40 -21.75 -7.66
N LEU A 18 -13.40 -22.38 -7.05
CA LEU A 18 -13.47 -22.91 -5.71
C LEU A 18 -13.55 -21.69 -4.78
N ILE A 19 -14.73 -21.07 -4.69
CA ILE A 19 -15.03 -20.09 -3.64
C ILE A 19 -15.03 -20.93 -2.36
N PRO A 20 -14.03 -20.76 -1.47
CA PRO A 20 -13.99 -21.54 -0.26
C PRO A 20 -15.20 -21.18 0.60
N ASP A 21 -15.83 -22.22 1.15
CA ASP A 21 -16.95 -22.11 2.09
C ASP A 21 -16.57 -21.18 3.26
N PRO A 22 -17.28 -20.05 3.46
CA PRO A 22 -16.95 -19.08 4.49
C PRO A 22 -17.12 -19.61 5.92
N SER A 23 -17.78 -20.76 6.09
CA SER A 23 -17.94 -21.44 7.37
C SER A 23 -16.79 -22.39 7.71
N LYS A 24 -15.88 -22.67 6.77
CA LYS A 24 -14.73 -23.55 6.99
C LYS A 24 -13.44 -22.75 7.16
N PRO A 25 -12.63 -23.05 8.19
CA PRO A 25 -11.29 -22.46 8.30
C PRO A 25 -10.48 -22.87 7.07
N ALA A 26 -9.80 -21.92 6.44
CA ALA A 26 -8.95 -22.18 5.30
C ALA A 26 -7.88 -23.22 5.68
N GLU A 27 -7.95 -24.41 5.08
CA GLU A 27 -6.93 -25.42 5.32
C GLU A 27 -5.57 -24.89 4.84
N PRO A 28 -4.52 -24.97 5.67
CA PRO A 28 -3.19 -24.54 5.26
C PRO A 28 -2.74 -25.43 4.09
N ARG A 29 -2.56 -24.81 2.91
CA ARG A 29 -2.01 -25.46 1.72
C ARG A 29 -0.64 -26.05 2.05
N LYS A 30 -0.59 -27.37 2.23
CA LYS A 30 0.63 -28.14 2.62
C LYS A 30 1.68 -28.20 1.50
N ASP A 31 1.32 -27.85 0.28
CA ASP A 31 2.09 -28.05 -0.95
C ASP A 31 2.99 -26.86 -1.34
N ARG A 32 2.85 -25.70 -0.69
CA ARG A 32 3.68 -24.52 -0.98
C ARG A 32 4.69 -24.28 0.15
N PRO A 33 6.02 -24.34 -0.10
CA PRO A 33 6.99 -23.88 0.88
C PRO A 33 6.67 -22.42 1.21
N ARG A 34 6.50 -22.11 2.51
CA ARG A 34 6.26 -20.75 2.99
C ARG A 34 7.55 -19.97 2.81
N ASN A 35 7.70 -19.34 1.65
CA ASN A 35 8.84 -18.47 1.42
C ASN A 35 8.71 -17.27 2.39
N PRO A 36 9.74 -16.93 3.17
CA PRO A 36 9.67 -15.78 4.06
C PRO A 36 9.40 -14.52 3.22
N GLY A 37 8.55 -13.63 3.74
CA GLY A 37 8.32 -12.34 3.10
C GLY A 37 9.62 -11.53 3.02
N PRO A 38 9.70 -10.56 2.10
CA PRO A 38 10.94 -9.82 1.80
C PRO A 38 11.57 -9.15 3.04
N THR A 39 10.77 -8.78 4.04
CA THR A 39 11.25 -8.13 5.27
C THR A 39 11.95 -9.04 6.27
N TYR A 40 11.81 -10.37 6.18
CA TYR A 40 12.25 -11.28 7.24
C TYR A 40 13.76 -11.26 7.50
N ARG A 41 14.57 -10.99 6.48
CA ARG A 41 16.05 -10.97 6.55
C ARG A 41 16.67 -9.75 5.86
N SER A 42 15.86 -8.75 5.53
CA SER A 42 16.34 -7.56 4.82
C SER A 42 17.04 -6.56 5.72
N SER A 43 16.77 -6.58 7.03
CA SER A 43 17.35 -5.64 8.00
C SER A 43 17.39 -6.27 9.40
N VAL A 44 18.37 -5.85 10.20
CA VAL A 44 18.50 -6.20 11.61
C VAL A 44 18.22 -4.94 12.42
N GLY A 45 17.46 -5.06 13.50
CA GLY A 45 17.22 -3.98 14.46
C GLY A 45 17.19 -4.56 15.87
N ASP A 46 17.47 -3.71 16.85
CA ASP A 46 17.43 -4.12 18.25
C ASP A 46 15.98 -4.42 18.66
N VAL A 47 15.76 -5.65 19.12
CA VAL A 47 14.46 -6.09 19.63
C VAL A 47 14.61 -6.34 21.12
N PRO A 48 13.80 -5.70 21.99
CA PRO A 48 13.84 -5.96 23.43
C PRO A 48 13.65 -7.43 23.74
N GLU A 49 14.45 -7.96 24.65
CA GLU A 49 14.26 -9.30 25.17
C GLU A 49 12.96 -9.39 25.99
N GLY A 50 12.25 -10.51 25.87
CA GLY A 50 11.00 -10.75 26.58
C GLY A 50 9.75 -10.23 25.85
N HIS A 51 8.62 -10.27 26.56
CA HIS A 51 7.32 -9.89 26.01
C HIS A 51 7.11 -8.38 26.08
N TYR A 52 6.79 -7.78 24.94
CA TYR A 52 6.34 -6.39 24.84
C TYR A 52 5.10 -6.30 23.97
N THR A 53 4.41 -5.17 24.05
CA THR A 53 3.21 -4.90 23.26
C THR A 53 3.39 -3.61 22.48
N VAL A 54 2.77 -3.56 21.29
CA VAL A 54 2.65 -2.35 20.47
C VAL A 54 1.16 -2.04 20.37
N PRO A 55 0.72 -0.80 20.63
CA PRO A 55 -0.68 -0.46 20.57
C PRO A 55 -1.21 -0.63 19.14
N LEU A 56 -2.33 -1.31 19.00
CA LEU A 56 -3.09 -1.36 17.76
C LEU A 56 -3.71 0.02 17.48
N SER A 57 -3.96 0.31 16.21
CA SER A 57 -4.60 1.55 15.78
C SER A 57 -3.80 2.81 16.14
N LYS A 58 -2.48 2.67 16.20
CA LYS A 58 -1.53 3.78 16.40
C LYS A 58 -0.50 3.79 15.30
N ALA A 59 -0.54 4.82 14.46
CA ALA A 59 0.48 5.01 13.44
C ALA A 59 1.82 5.44 14.07
N HIS A 60 2.92 5.27 13.33
CA HIS A 60 4.26 5.71 13.74
C HIS A 60 4.78 6.73 12.74
N VAL A 61 5.17 7.91 13.21
CA VAL A 61 5.92 8.87 12.39
C VAL A 61 7.39 8.47 12.42
N VAL A 62 7.85 7.84 11.34
CA VAL A 62 9.23 7.30 11.21
C VAL A 62 10.22 8.43 10.93
N ARG A 63 9.80 9.40 10.11
CA ARG A 63 10.59 10.57 9.75
C ARG A 63 9.69 11.79 9.81
N ARG A 64 10.14 12.86 10.47
CA ARG A 64 9.41 14.14 10.47
C ARG A 64 9.74 14.94 9.22
N GLY A 65 8.75 15.67 8.71
CA GLY A 65 8.91 16.57 7.58
C GLY A 65 7.86 17.67 7.54
N SER A 66 7.97 18.56 6.55
CA SER A 66 7.17 19.79 6.43
C SER A 66 6.44 19.93 5.10
N ASP A 67 6.90 19.30 4.02
CA ASP A 67 6.46 19.68 2.67
C ASP A 67 5.44 18.69 2.09
N ILE A 68 5.57 17.41 2.45
CA ILE A 68 4.65 16.34 2.04
C ILE A 68 4.57 15.22 3.07
N THR A 69 3.37 14.68 3.26
CA THR A 69 3.12 13.49 4.08
C THR A 69 3.11 12.24 3.19
N LEU A 70 3.98 11.27 3.50
CA LEU A 70 4.04 9.96 2.86
C LEU A 70 3.48 8.90 3.81
N VAL A 71 2.51 8.13 3.35
CA VAL A 71 1.84 7.09 4.14
C VAL A 71 2.04 5.72 3.50
N GLY A 72 2.49 4.75 4.28
CA GLY A 72 2.63 3.36 3.85
C GLY A 72 2.62 2.40 5.03
N TRP A 73 2.85 1.12 4.74
CA TRP A 73 2.92 0.05 5.74
C TRP A 73 3.73 -1.13 5.19
N GLY A 74 4.23 -1.97 6.10
CA GLY A 74 4.98 -3.17 5.73
C GLY A 74 6.27 -2.85 4.95
N ALA A 75 6.59 -3.66 3.95
CA ALA A 75 7.81 -3.50 3.15
C ALA A 75 7.85 -2.16 2.37
N GLN A 76 6.68 -1.60 2.05
CA GLN A 76 6.59 -0.31 1.35
C GLN A 76 7.18 0.85 2.16
N LEU A 77 7.26 0.73 3.49
CA LEU A 77 7.89 1.74 4.33
C LEU A 77 9.37 1.96 4.01
N HIS A 78 10.09 0.89 3.67
CA HIS A 78 11.49 0.99 3.24
C HIS A 78 11.62 1.75 1.92
N VAL A 79 10.67 1.55 1.01
CA VAL A 79 10.61 2.25 -0.27
C VAL A 79 10.34 3.73 -0.06
N LEU A 80 9.35 4.08 0.77
CA LEU A 80 9.03 5.46 1.12
C LEU A 80 10.21 6.17 1.79
N THR A 81 10.89 5.51 2.72
CA THR A 81 12.05 6.10 3.42
C THR A 81 13.21 6.37 2.46
N LYS A 82 13.49 5.44 1.53
CA LYS A 82 14.50 5.63 0.48
C LYS A 82 14.15 6.78 -0.45
N ALA A 83 12.90 6.85 -0.92
CA ALA A 83 12.43 7.93 -1.78
C ALA A 83 12.49 9.29 -1.05
N ALA A 84 12.06 9.34 0.21
CA ALA A 84 12.11 10.52 1.07
C ALA A 84 13.54 11.03 1.28
N GLN A 85 14.51 10.13 1.45
CA GLN A 85 15.92 10.49 1.54
C GLN A 85 16.42 11.06 0.21
N GLU A 86 16.12 10.38 -0.91
CA GLU A 86 16.57 10.81 -2.24
C GLU A 86 16.08 12.23 -2.59
N VAL A 87 14.78 12.51 -2.44
CA VAL A 87 14.22 13.84 -2.75
C VAL A 87 14.68 14.91 -1.77
N SER A 88 14.98 14.53 -0.53
CA SER A 88 15.56 15.45 0.45
C SER A 88 16.98 15.86 0.08
N GLU A 89 17.80 14.92 -0.42
CA GLU A 89 19.19 15.19 -0.81
C GLU A 89 19.28 15.93 -2.15
N LYS A 90 18.44 15.56 -3.13
CA LYS A 90 18.52 16.12 -4.49
C LYS A 90 17.72 17.41 -4.67
N ASP A 91 16.53 17.46 -4.08
CA ASP A 91 15.54 18.51 -4.35
C ASP A 91 15.28 19.41 -3.13
N GLY A 92 15.84 19.06 -1.96
CA GLY A 92 15.61 19.78 -0.71
C GLY A 92 14.21 19.58 -0.11
N ILE A 93 13.46 18.58 -0.58
CA ILE A 93 12.07 18.34 -0.16
C ILE A 93 12.01 17.56 1.15
N SER A 94 11.35 18.12 2.14
CA SER A 94 11.18 17.59 3.49
C SER A 94 9.92 16.71 3.59
N CYS A 95 10.09 15.40 3.42
CA CYS A 95 9.01 14.43 3.54
C CYS A 95 8.81 13.90 4.96
N GLU A 96 7.59 13.99 5.49
CA GLU A 96 7.13 13.25 6.66
C GLU A 96 6.74 11.83 6.25
N VAL A 97 7.26 10.80 6.93
CA VAL A 97 6.98 9.40 6.61
C VAL A 97 6.23 8.74 7.76
N ILE A 98 5.05 8.20 7.47
CA ILE A 98 4.16 7.56 8.43
C ILE A 98 3.97 6.08 8.08
N ASP A 99 4.25 5.23 9.06
CA ASP A 99 3.86 3.83 9.05
C ASP A 99 2.50 3.66 9.73
N LEU A 100 1.49 3.21 9.00
CA LEU A 100 0.15 3.02 9.56
C LEU A 100 0.09 1.91 10.61
N ARG A 101 0.89 0.85 10.46
CA ARG A 101 0.86 -0.39 11.26
C ARG A 101 -0.46 -1.17 11.24
N THR A 102 -1.59 -0.52 11.54
CA THR A 102 -2.95 -1.08 11.57
C THR A 102 -3.81 -0.48 10.45
N LEU A 103 -4.39 -1.34 9.61
CA LEU A 103 -5.31 -0.92 8.54
C LEU A 103 -6.76 -0.76 9.03
N LEU A 104 -7.18 -1.56 10.01
CA LEU A 104 -8.52 -1.46 10.56
C LEU A 104 -8.54 -1.83 12.05
N PRO A 105 -8.99 -0.92 12.95
CA PRO A 105 -9.21 0.51 12.71
C PRO A 105 -7.86 1.23 12.55
N TRP A 106 -7.73 2.07 11.53
CA TRP A 106 -6.50 2.84 11.29
C TRP A 106 -6.49 4.18 12.02
N ASP A 107 -5.28 4.71 12.25
CA ASP A 107 -5.07 5.98 12.97
C ASP A 107 -5.25 7.20 12.06
N ALA A 108 -6.52 7.51 11.75
CA ALA A 108 -6.86 8.65 10.90
C ALA A 108 -6.40 9.99 11.50
N ALA A 109 -6.43 10.13 12.83
CA ALA A 109 -6.05 11.37 13.50
C ALA A 109 -4.56 11.70 13.28
N CYS A 110 -3.68 10.70 13.32
CA CYS A 110 -2.26 10.89 13.03
C CYS A 110 -2.02 11.39 11.60
N VAL A 111 -2.69 10.78 10.61
CA VAL A 111 -2.54 11.16 9.20
C VAL A 111 -3.13 12.55 8.94
N GLU A 112 -4.32 12.84 9.46
CA GLU A 112 -4.96 14.16 9.34
C GLU A 112 -4.08 15.26 9.96
N ALA A 113 -3.47 15.02 11.13
CA ALA A 113 -2.57 15.98 11.76
C ALA A 113 -1.31 16.26 10.91
N SER A 114 -0.73 15.22 10.30
CA SER A 114 0.41 15.36 9.40
C SER A 114 0.05 16.12 8.14
N VAL A 115 -1.07 15.78 7.49
CA VAL A 115 -1.51 16.47 6.26
C VAL A 115 -1.88 17.92 6.55
N ASN A 116 -2.51 18.22 7.68
CA ASN A 116 -2.79 19.62 8.05
C ASN A 116 -1.52 20.45 8.26
N LYS A 117 -0.39 19.81 8.59
CA LYS A 117 0.92 20.44 8.70
C LYS A 117 1.61 20.59 7.34
N THR A 118 1.58 19.55 6.50
CA THR A 118 2.35 19.53 5.24
C THR A 118 1.58 20.03 4.02
N GLY A 119 0.25 20.09 4.08
CA GLY A 119 -0.63 20.46 2.97
C GLY A 119 -0.71 19.45 1.82
N ARG A 120 0.15 18.44 1.77
CA ARG A 120 0.20 17.42 0.69
C ARG A 120 0.22 16.00 1.26
N LEU A 121 -0.37 15.07 0.50
CA LEU A 121 -0.45 13.65 0.84
C LEU A 121 -0.04 12.78 -0.36
N LEU A 122 0.79 11.77 -0.11
CA LEU A 122 1.03 10.64 -1.00
C LEU A 122 0.88 9.33 -0.22
N VAL A 123 0.06 8.42 -0.73
CA VAL A 123 -0.11 7.08 -0.16
C VAL A 123 0.52 6.04 -1.08
N SER A 124 1.26 5.08 -0.52
CA SER A 124 1.87 4.01 -1.30
C SER A 124 1.69 2.64 -0.66
N HIS A 125 1.32 1.66 -1.49
CA HIS A 125 1.16 0.26 -1.10
C HIS A 125 1.31 -0.70 -2.27
N GLU A 126 1.73 -1.94 -2.02
CA GLU A 126 2.00 -2.95 -3.06
C GLU A 126 0.74 -3.47 -3.75
N ALA A 127 -0.42 -3.41 -3.07
CA ALA A 127 -1.69 -3.85 -3.64
C ALA A 127 -2.10 -2.99 -4.86
N PRO A 128 -2.97 -3.50 -5.75
CA PRO A 128 -3.52 -2.77 -6.88
C PRO A 128 -4.08 -1.39 -6.49
N LEU A 129 -3.96 -0.44 -7.41
CA LEU A 129 -4.45 0.93 -7.23
C LEU A 129 -5.96 0.99 -7.02
N THR A 130 -6.71 0.22 -7.82
CA THR A 130 -8.17 0.18 -7.76
C THR A 130 -8.62 -0.63 -6.56
N ALA A 131 -9.54 -0.06 -5.76
CA ALA A 131 -10.05 -0.63 -4.50
C ALA A 131 -8.96 -0.92 -3.44
N GLY A 132 -7.73 -0.43 -3.63
CA GLY A 132 -6.69 -0.47 -2.61
C GLY A 132 -6.99 0.45 -1.43
N PHE A 133 -6.44 0.14 -0.25
CA PHE A 133 -6.70 0.93 0.96
C PHE A 133 -6.21 2.38 0.88
N GLY A 134 -5.30 2.70 -0.06
CA GLY A 134 -4.93 4.07 -0.36
C GLY A 134 -6.10 4.93 -0.84
N ALA A 135 -7.14 4.33 -1.44
CA ALA A 135 -8.36 5.04 -1.82
C ALA A 135 -9.15 5.54 -0.59
N GLU A 136 -9.27 4.71 0.45
CA GLU A 136 -9.96 5.06 1.70
C GLU A 136 -9.25 6.21 2.41
N ILE A 137 -7.93 6.15 2.51
CA ILE A 137 -7.11 7.21 3.12
C ILE A 137 -7.27 8.52 2.33
N ALA A 138 -7.15 8.45 1.00
CA ALA A 138 -7.29 9.62 0.14
C ALA A 138 -8.69 10.25 0.25
N ALA A 139 -9.75 9.44 0.27
CA ALA A 139 -11.12 9.91 0.43
C ALA A 139 -11.33 10.57 1.80
N ARG A 140 -10.85 9.93 2.88
CA ARG A 140 -10.95 10.45 4.24
C ARG A 140 -10.25 11.80 4.40
N VAL A 141 -9.02 11.89 3.90
CA VAL A 141 -8.21 13.12 3.98
C VAL A 141 -8.81 14.21 3.10
N SER A 142 -9.27 13.88 1.89
CA SER A 142 -9.97 14.86 1.04
C SER A 142 -11.20 15.42 1.72
N ALA A 143 -11.98 14.59 2.43
CA ALA A 143 -13.18 15.05 3.14
C ALA A 143 -12.89 15.91 4.38
N ARG A 144 -11.79 15.64 5.10
CA ARG A 144 -11.51 16.27 6.41
C ARG A 144 -10.43 17.35 6.41
N CYS A 145 -9.54 17.30 5.42
CA CYS A 145 -8.42 18.23 5.27
C CYS A 145 -8.54 19.08 3.99
N PHE A 146 -9.73 19.14 3.37
CA PHE A 146 -9.94 19.84 2.09
C PHE A 146 -9.34 21.24 2.04
N SER A 147 -9.58 22.05 3.08
CA SER A 147 -9.09 23.44 3.16
C SER A 147 -7.58 23.58 3.34
N ARG A 148 -6.87 22.49 3.63
CA ARG A 148 -5.42 22.46 3.82
C ARG A 148 -4.68 21.80 2.67
N LEU A 149 -5.39 21.13 1.75
CA LEU A 149 -4.75 20.45 0.64
C LEU A 149 -4.24 21.46 -0.39
N GLU A 150 -2.92 21.51 -0.57
CA GLU A 150 -2.24 22.32 -1.59
C GLU A 150 -2.15 21.57 -2.94
N ALA A 151 -2.29 20.24 -2.91
CA ALA A 151 -2.26 19.38 -4.09
C ALA A 151 -3.23 18.20 -3.90
N PRO A 152 -3.75 17.59 -4.99
CA PRO A 152 -4.57 16.40 -4.89
C PRO A 152 -3.79 15.24 -4.24
N PRO A 153 -4.41 14.44 -3.35
CA PRO A 153 -3.75 13.28 -2.76
C PRO A 153 -3.26 12.30 -3.84
N ALA A 154 -1.95 12.06 -3.87
CA ALA A 154 -1.32 11.15 -4.80
C ALA A 154 -1.36 9.70 -4.28
N ARG A 155 -1.45 8.74 -5.21
CA ARG A 155 -1.40 7.30 -4.88
C ARG A 155 -0.42 6.59 -5.79
N VAL A 156 0.60 5.95 -5.21
CA VAL A 156 1.61 5.17 -5.92
C VAL A 156 1.49 3.71 -5.49
N CYS A 157 0.81 2.92 -6.31
CA CYS A 157 0.41 1.56 -5.96
C CYS A 157 0.91 0.53 -6.99
N GLY A 158 0.68 -0.75 -6.67
CA GLY A 158 0.77 -1.82 -7.66
C GLY A 158 -0.20 -1.58 -8.82
N MET A 159 0.13 -2.14 -9.99
CA MET A 159 -0.73 -2.00 -11.18
C MET A 159 -2.03 -2.80 -11.01
N ASP A 160 -3.07 -2.41 -11.75
CA ASP A 160 -4.36 -3.13 -11.79
C ASP A 160 -4.27 -4.38 -12.68
N THR A 161 -3.32 -5.25 -12.34
CA THR A 161 -3.10 -6.54 -12.96
C THR A 161 -2.89 -7.60 -11.87
N PRO A 162 -3.10 -8.88 -12.16
CA PRO A 162 -2.62 -9.95 -11.30
C PRO A 162 -1.11 -9.78 -11.04
N PHE A 163 -0.65 -10.19 -9.85
CA PHE A 163 0.75 -10.07 -9.46
C PHE A 163 1.63 -10.92 -10.39
N PRO A 164 2.57 -10.31 -11.14
CA PRO A 164 3.37 -11.04 -12.12
C PRO A 164 4.56 -11.76 -11.47
N LEU A 165 5.00 -12.86 -12.08
CA LEU A 165 6.17 -13.61 -11.61
C LEU A 165 7.49 -12.94 -12.02
N VAL A 166 7.72 -12.76 -13.33
CA VAL A 166 9.00 -12.21 -13.85
C VAL A 166 9.02 -10.68 -13.86
N TYR A 167 7.85 -10.05 -13.88
CA TYR A 167 7.71 -8.59 -13.99
C TYR A 167 7.43 -7.90 -12.64
N GLU A 168 7.77 -8.57 -11.52
CA GLU A 168 7.54 -8.06 -10.16
C GLU A 168 8.11 -6.64 -9.97
N THR A 169 9.34 -6.40 -10.42
CA THR A 169 10.02 -5.09 -10.31
C THR A 169 9.29 -3.96 -11.05
N LEU A 170 8.60 -4.28 -12.14
CA LEU A 170 7.81 -3.30 -12.91
C LEU A 170 6.44 -3.06 -12.27
N TYR A 171 5.88 -4.11 -11.67
CA TYR A 171 4.59 -4.07 -10.99
C TYR A 171 4.63 -3.23 -9.71
N LEU A 172 5.62 -3.49 -8.86
CA LEU A 172 5.71 -2.89 -7.54
C LEU A 172 5.94 -1.36 -7.62
N PRO A 173 5.39 -0.61 -6.65
CA PRO A 173 5.69 0.81 -6.50
C PRO A 173 7.14 0.99 -5.99
N THR A 174 8.06 1.28 -6.90
CA THR A 174 9.49 1.47 -6.59
C THR A 174 9.80 2.85 -6.01
N ALA A 175 10.98 3.01 -5.41
CA ALA A 175 11.42 4.28 -4.81
C ALA A 175 11.47 5.41 -5.85
N LEU A 176 11.86 5.11 -7.09
CA LEU A 176 11.87 6.07 -8.19
C LEU A 176 10.46 6.55 -8.53
N ARG A 177 9.47 5.63 -8.61
CA ARG A 177 8.06 5.99 -8.87
C ARG A 177 7.50 6.87 -7.75
N VAL A 178 7.88 6.57 -6.50
CA VAL A 178 7.49 7.39 -5.34
C VAL A 178 8.16 8.76 -5.39
N ALA A 179 9.47 8.84 -5.61
CA ALA A 179 10.21 10.10 -5.66
C ALA A 179 9.66 11.03 -6.75
N GLU A 180 9.36 10.48 -7.93
CA GLU A 180 8.79 11.26 -9.03
C GLU A 180 7.38 11.77 -8.70
N ALA A 181 6.54 10.92 -8.11
CA ALA A 181 5.22 11.34 -7.65
C ALA A 181 5.30 12.42 -6.55
N VAL A 182 6.30 12.36 -5.66
CA VAL A 182 6.57 13.43 -4.69
C VAL A 182 6.87 14.74 -5.40
N ARG A 183 7.81 14.75 -6.35
CA ARG A 183 8.15 15.96 -7.12
C ARG A 183 6.93 16.55 -7.83
N SER A 184 6.15 15.69 -8.49
CA SER A 184 4.92 16.11 -9.17
C SER A 184 3.87 16.68 -8.21
N THR A 185 3.78 16.16 -6.99
CA THR A 185 2.80 16.63 -5.99
C THR A 185 3.23 17.95 -5.35
N VAL A 186 4.55 18.13 -5.15
CA VAL A 186 5.10 19.38 -4.60
C VAL A 186 4.98 20.53 -5.59
N ASN A 187 5.15 20.25 -6.89
CA ASN A 187 5.10 21.23 -7.98
C ASN A 187 3.70 21.38 -8.64
N PHE A 188 2.63 20.92 -7.98
CA PHE A 188 1.25 21.02 -8.49
C PHE A 188 0.78 22.48 -8.60
#